data_AF-A0A954ES43-F1
#
_entry.id   AF-A0A954ES43-F1
#
_cell.length_a   1.000
_cell.length_b   1.000
_cell.length_c   1.000
_cell.angle_alpha   90.00
_cell.angle_beta   90.00
_cell.angle_gamma   90.00
#
_symmetry.space_group_name_H-M   'P 1'
#
loop_
_entity.id
_entity.type
_entity.pdbx_description
1 polymer ?
#
loop_
_entity_poly.entity_id
_entity_poly.type
_entity_poly.pdbx_seq_one_letter_code
_entity_poly.pdbx_strand_id
1 'polypeptide(L)'
;MKELSSKARIPEIAANALQGFLDRAGAVLYSSHETIQPGSIYLMGLNPGGYGGPSLRERIAGLLASESNAYMDEAWENESGSYEPGEAPLQRRVKWLLNNLGVNPRDVLSSNLIFVQSRDSTGVSFDLAKQCWPVHEALLSIVK
;
A
#
# COMPACT_ATOMS: atom_id res chain seq x y z
N MET A 1 -8.20 20.09 23.11
CA MET A 1 -7.54 19.40 21.98
C MET A 1 -8.38 18.18 21.66
N LYS A 2 -8.96 18.07 20.46
CA LYS A 2 -9.60 16.82 20.03
C LYS A 2 -8.48 15.82 19.74
N GLU A 3 -8.53 14.63 20.34
CA GLU A 3 -7.72 13.50 19.86
C GLU A 3 -8.01 13.32 18.37
N LEU A 4 -7.00 13.50 17.53
CA LEU A 4 -7.05 13.05 16.15
C LEU A 4 -7.28 11.53 16.19
N SER A 5 -8.23 11.01 15.39
CA SER A 5 -8.43 9.56 15.31
C SER A 5 -7.10 8.88 14.95
N SER A 6 -6.89 7.65 15.42
CA SER A 6 -5.67 6.87 15.15
C SER A 6 -5.28 6.89 13.67
N LYS A 7 -6.27 6.84 12.77
CA LYS A 7 -6.12 6.97 11.31
C LYS A 7 -5.49 8.30 10.86
N ALA A 8 -5.92 9.41 11.46
CA ALA A 8 -5.46 10.76 11.07
C ALA A 8 -3.97 11.00 11.37
N ARG A 9 -3.36 10.20 12.25
CA ARG A 9 -1.93 10.27 12.59
C ARG A 9 -1.04 9.46 11.64
N ILE A 10 -1.60 8.62 10.79
CA ILE A 10 -0.83 7.72 9.90
C ILE A 10 0.13 8.51 8.99
N PRO A 11 -0.27 9.61 8.32
CA PRO A 11 0.67 10.37 7.49
C PRO A 11 1.86 10.92 8.26
N GLU A 12 1.64 11.40 9.49
CA GLU A 12 2.70 11.90 10.37
C GLU A 12 3.66 10.78 10.78
N ILE A 13 3.14 9.62 11.18
CA ILE A 13 3.93 8.43 11.53
C ILE A 13 4.76 7.99 10.33
N ALA A 14 4.16 7.94 9.13
CA ALA A 14 4.86 7.58 7.91
C ALA A 14 5.95 8.57 7.55
N ALA A 15 5.68 9.88 7.63
CA ALA A 15 6.67 10.91 7.33
C ALA A 15 7.89 10.82 8.25
N ASN A 16 7.67 10.56 9.54
CA ASN A 16 8.74 10.43 10.54
C ASN A 16 9.53 9.13 10.36
N ALA A 17 8.84 7.99 10.21
CA ALA A 17 9.48 6.68 10.06
C ALA A 17 10.31 6.57 8.77
N LEU A 18 9.86 7.24 7.70
CA LEU A 18 10.44 7.15 6.37
C LEU A 18 11.27 8.38 5.98
N GLN A 19 11.66 9.22 6.94
CA GLN A 19 12.36 10.49 6.68
C GLN A 19 13.58 10.37 5.73
N GLY A 20 14.32 9.25 5.79
CA GLY A 20 15.48 8.98 4.92
C GLY A 20 15.14 8.51 3.51
N PHE A 21 13.86 8.34 3.18
CA PHE A 21 13.39 7.75 1.92
C PHE A 21 12.26 8.55 1.26
N LEU A 22 11.87 9.70 1.82
CA LEU A 22 10.70 10.47 1.36
C LEU A 22 10.76 10.81 -0.13
N ASP A 23 11.96 11.06 -0.66
CA ASP A 23 12.14 11.46 -2.06
C ASP A 23 12.34 10.26 -3.00
N ARG A 24 12.30 9.02 -2.48
CA ARG A 24 12.32 7.80 -3.29
C ARG A 24 10.90 7.45 -3.75
N ALA A 25 10.80 6.89 -4.94
CA ALA A 25 9.55 6.34 -5.46
C ALA A 25 9.02 5.23 -4.53
N GLY A 26 7.70 5.17 -4.33
CA GLY A 26 7.10 4.20 -3.44
C GLY A 26 5.60 4.34 -3.27
N ALA A 27 5.01 3.56 -2.38
CA ALA A 27 3.61 3.63 -1.99
C ALA A 27 3.38 3.00 -0.60
N VAL A 28 2.51 3.62 0.19
CA VAL A 28 2.12 3.10 1.52
C VAL A 28 0.88 2.21 1.44
N LEU A 29 -0.13 2.62 0.69
CA LEU A 29 -1.39 1.87 0.53
C LEU A 29 -1.60 1.46 -0.93
N TYR A 30 -2.25 0.32 -1.10
CA TYR A 30 -2.73 -0.23 -2.38
C TYR A 30 -4.27 -0.33 -2.42
N SER A 31 -4.93 0.06 -1.34
CA SER A 31 -6.39 0.16 -1.23
C SER A 31 -6.79 1.60 -0.86
N SER A 32 -8.08 1.89 -0.99
CA SER A 32 -8.66 3.15 -0.52
C SER A 32 -8.29 3.41 0.94
N HIS A 33 -8.03 4.66 1.30
CA HIS A 33 -7.81 5.06 2.68
C HIS A 33 -9.00 4.67 3.58
N GLU A 34 -10.21 4.52 3.04
CA GLU A 34 -11.40 4.06 3.74
C GLU A 34 -11.25 2.64 4.32
N THR A 35 -10.41 1.80 3.71
CA THR A 35 -10.08 0.46 4.24
C THR A 35 -9.27 0.48 5.53
N ILE A 36 -8.76 1.65 5.96
CA ILE A 36 -8.17 1.82 7.30
C ILE A 36 -9.30 1.93 8.33
N GLN A 37 -9.88 0.77 8.64
CA GLN A 37 -10.99 0.57 9.57
C GLN A 37 -10.94 -0.86 10.12
N PRO A 38 -11.66 -1.19 11.21
CA PRO A 38 -11.71 -2.56 11.71
C PRO A 38 -12.12 -3.56 10.62
N GLY A 39 -11.32 -4.61 10.44
CA GLY A 39 -11.51 -5.67 9.45
C GLY A 39 -10.50 -6.79 9.67
N SER A 40 -10.87 -8.01 9.26
CA SER A 40 -10.15 -9.25 9.60
C SER A 40 -8.98 -9.62 8.69
N ILE A 41 -8.78 -8.85 7.60
CA ILE A 41 -7.74 -9.14 6.61
C ILE A 41 -6.93 -7.89 6.32
N TYR A 42 -5.62 -8.02 6.48
CA TYR A 42 -4.62 -7.08 6.01
C TYR A 42 -3.76 -7.78 4.94
N LEU A 43 -3.98 -7.43 3.67
CA LEU A 43 -3.19 -7.93 2.56
C LEU A 43 -1.85 -7.19 2.48
N MET A 44 -0.75 -7.93 2.55
CA MET A 44 0.60 -7.37 2.48
C MET A 44 1.38 -8.00 1.33
N GLY A 45 1.72 -7.21 0.32
CA GLY A 45 2.72 -7.57 -0.69
C GLY A 45 4.14 -7.28 -0.20
N LEU A 46 5.14 -7.49 -1.06
CA LEU A 46 6.54 -7.26 -0.70
C LEU A 46 6.91 -5.77 -0.78
N ASN A 47 6.89 -5.21 -1.99
CA ASN A 47 7.24 -3.82 -2.26
C ASN A 47 6.67 -3.38 -3.62
N PRO A 48 6.54 -2.07 -3.88
CA PRO A 48 6.14 -1.59 -5.20
C PRO A 48 7.13 -2.03 -6.28
N GLY A 49 6.61 -2.66 -7.34
CA GLY A 49 7.38 -3.04 -8.52
C GLY A 49 7.49 -1.91 -9.55
N GLY A 50 8.33 -2.09 -10.57
CA GLY A 50 8.48 -1.15 -11.68
C GLY A 50 9.38 0.06 -11.38
N TYR A 51 9.20 1.13 -12.15
CA TYR A 51 10.01 2.35 -12.04
C TYR A 51 9.18 3.59 -12.34
N GLY A 52 9.67 4.77 -11.94
CA GLY A 52 9.04 6.05 -12.26
C GLY A 52 7.76 6.35 -11.48
N GLY A 53 7.49 5.64 -10.38
CA GLY A 53 6.37 5.97 -9.50
C GLY A 53 6.56 7.28 -8.74
N PRO A 54 5.48 7.86 -8.18
CA PRO A 54 5.56 9.03 -7.30
C PRO A 54 6.40 8.77 -6.06
N SER A 55 6.96 9.85 -5.50
CA SER A 55 7.74 9.80 -4.27
C SER A 55 6.89 9.39 -3.07
N LEU A 56 7.52 8.80 -2.06
CA LEU A 56 6.86 8.52 -0.77
C LEU A 56 6.29 9.79 -0.15
N ARG A 57 6.96 10.94 -0.30
CA ARG A 57 6.47 12.25 0.15
C ARG A 57 5.11 12.57 -0.45
N GLU A 58 4.98 12.47 -1.77
CA GLU A 58 3.71 12.74 -2.48
C GLU A 58 2.63 11.74 -2.07
N ARG A 59 2.97 10.45 -1.98
CA ARG A 59 2.02 9.40 -1.55
C ARG A 59 1.54 9.60 -0.12
N ILE A 60 2.41 10.02 0.80
CA ILE A 60 2.05 10.31 2.19
C ILE A 60 1.15 11.54 2.28
N ALA A 61 1.44 12.59 1.51
CA ALA A 61 0.63 13.81 1.47
C ALA A 61 -0.80 13.53 0.99
N GLY A 62 -0.98 12.64 0.02
CA GLY A 62 -2.28 12.22 -0.51
C GLY A 62 -2.92 11.02 0.18
N LEU A 63 -2.29 10.45 1.23
CA LEU A 63 -2.65 9.13 1.76
C LEU A 63 -4.11 9.04 2.21
N LEU A 64 -4.61 10.07 2.91
CA LEU A 64 -5.98 10.10 3.44
C LEU A 64 -7.01 10.70 2.47
N ALA A 65 -6.63 10.97 1.23
CA ALA A 65 -7.53 11.44 0.17
C ALA A 65 -7.67 10.41 -0.98
N SER A 66 -6.85 9.35 -0.99
CA SER A 66 -6.87 8.35 -2.05
C SER A 66 -7.99 7.33 -1.84
N GLU A 67 -8.97 7.32 -2.73
CA GLU A 67 -10.07 6.34 -2.77
C GLU A 67 -9.80 5.17 -3.74
N SER A 68 -8.66 5.18 -4.44
CA SER A 68 -8.29 4.16 -5.43
C SER A 68 -7.88 2.84 -4.78
N ASN A 69 -8.19 1.72 -5.43
CA ASN A 69 -7.65 0.40 -5.14
C ASN A 69 -6.78 -0.09 -6.30
N ALA A 70 -5.49 -0.25 -6.06
CA ALA A 70 -4.49 -0.63 -7.06
C ALA A 70 -4.70 -2.04 -7.65
N TYR A 71 -5.49 -2.91 -7.01
CA TYR A 71 -5.83 -4.23 -7.57
C TYR A 71 -7.11 -4.22 -8.44
N MET A 72 -7.85 -3.11 -8.45
CA MET A 72 -9.15 -2.99 -9.12
C MET A 72 -9.18 -1.86 -10.15
N ASP A 73 -8.56 -0.72 -9.84
CA ASP A 73 -8.78 0.56 -10.51
C ASP A 73 -7.55 1.02 -11.33
N GLU A 74 -6.37 0.46 -11.07
CA GLU A 74 -5.15 0.81 -11.79
C GLU A 74 -4.89 -0.13 -12.98
N ALA A 75 -4.54 0.47 -14.11
CA ALA A 75 -3.91 -0.22 -15.22
C ALA A 75 -2.42 -0.41 -14.91
N TRP A 76 -1.96 -1.66 -14.92
CA TRP A 76 -0.56 -1.99 -14.68
C TRP A 76 0.14 -2.36 -15.98
N GLU A 77 1.45 -2.16 -16.02
CA GLU A 77 2.29 -2.46 -17.17
C GLU A 77 3.44 -3.38 -16.74
N ASN A 78 3.84 -4.28 -17.62
CA ASN A 78 5.06 -5.07 -17.46
C ASN A 78 5.74 -5.31 -18.82
N GLU A 79 6.77 -6.14 -18.85
CA GLU A 79 7.50 -6.47 -20.09
C GLU A 79 6.62 -7.12 -21.18
N SER A 80 5.46 -7.68 -20.81
CA SER A 80 4.48 -8.25 -21.74
C SER A 80 3.47 -7.23 -22.27
N GLY A 81 3.45 -5.99 -21.74
CA GLY A 81 2.57 -4.90 -22.17
C GLY A 81 1.73 -4.30 -21.04
N SER A 82 0.80 -3.42 -21.43
CA SER A 82 -0.18 -2.79 -20.54
C SER A 82 -1.43 -3.66 -20.42
N TYR A 83 -2.01 -3.70 -19.22
CA TYR A 83 -3.28 -4.39 -18.94
C TYR A 83 -4.40 -3.39 -18.69
N GLU A 84 -5.62 -3.77 -19.02
CA GLU A 84 -6.81 -3.05 -18.55
C GLU A 84 -6.83 -2.94 -17.01
N PRO A 85 -7.46 -1.91 -16.44
CA PRO A 85 -7.55 -1.73 -15.00
C PRO A 85 -7.98 -2.99 -14.24
N GLY A 86 -7.17 -3.41 -13.26
CA GLY A 86 -7.42 -4.59 -12.44
C GLY A 86 -7.20 -5.93 -13.14
N GLU A 87 -6.76 -5.97 -14.40
CA GLU A 87 -6.67 -7.21 -15.20
C GLU A 87 -5.26 -7.79 -15.34
N ALA A 88 -4.24 -7.16 -14.74
CA ALA A 88 -2.91 -7.74 -14.69
C ALA A 88 -2.92 -9.09 -13.94
N PRO A 89 -2.03 -10.04 -14.28
CA PRO A 89 -2.05 -11.39 -13.69
C PRO A 89 -2.02 -11.42 -12.16
N LEU A 90 -1.27 -10.52 -11.51
CA LEU A 90 -1.23 -10.43 -10.06
C LEU A 90 -2.55 -9.85 -9.49
N GLN A 91 -3.11 -8.81 -10.12
CA GLN A 91 -4.39 -8.23 -9.73
C GLN A 91 -5.49 -9.29 -9.77
N ARG A 92 -5.59 -10.06 -10.85
CA ARG A 92 -6.56 -11.17 -10.99
C ARG A 92 -6.40 -12.24 -9.90
N ARG A 93 -5.15 -12.61 -9.56
CA ARG A 93 -4.88 -13.59 -8.49
C ARG A 93 -5.27 -13.07 -7.11
N VAL A 94 -5.00 -11.80 -6.82
CA VAL A 94 -5.40 -11.16 -5.55
C VAL A 94 -6.93 -11.10 -5.44
N LYS A 95 -7.61 -10.63 -6.49
CA LYS A 95 -9.08 -10.63 -6.57
C LYS A 95 -9.65 -12.03 -6.32
N TRP A 96 -9.10 -13.04 -6.99
CA TRP A 96 -9.52 -14.43 -6.83
C TRP A 96 -9.31 -14.92 -5.40
N LEU A 97 -8.13 -14.68 -4.79
CA LEU A 97 -7.83 -15.11 -3.41
C LEU A 97 -8.82 -14.50 -2.41
N LEU A 98 -9.00 -13.17 -2.44
CA LEU A 98 -9.88 -12.46 -1.51
C LEU A 98 -11.34 -12.90 -1.66
N ASN A 99 -11.83 -13.04 -2.89
CA ASN A 99 -13.18 -13.55 -3.15
C ASN A 99 -13.37 -14.98 -2.61
N ASN A 100 -12.36 -15.85 -2.72
CA ASN A 100 -12.42 -17.22 -2.17
C ASN A 100 -12.33 -17.26 -0.65
N LEU A 101 -11.79 -16.22 -0.02
CA LEU A 101 -11.84 -16.03 1.43
C LEU A 101 -13.19 -15.42 1.89
N GLY A 102 -14.12 -15.17 0.96
CA GLY A 102 -15.44 -14.63 1.26
C GLY A 102 -15.44 -13.12 1.56
N VAL A 103 -14.38 -12.39 1.18
CA VAL A 103 -14.29 -10.93 1.38
C VAL A 103 -14.25 -10.20 0.04
N ASN A 104 -14.78 -8.99 0.04
CA ASN A 104 -14.69 -8.09 -1.12
C ASN A 104 -13.31 -7.41 -1.14
N PRO A 105 -12.54 -7.48 -2.24
CA PRO A 105 -11.25 -6.81 -2.36
C PRO A 105 -11.26 -5.31 -2.07
N ARG A 106 -12.40 -4.63 -2.24
CA ARG A 106 -12.53 -3.20 -1.94
C ARG A 106 -12.57 -2.88 -0.44
N ASP A 107 -12.92 -3.86 0.39
CA ASP A 107 -13.07 -3.70 1.83
C ASP A 107 -11.81 -4.14 2.60
N VAL A 108 -10.80 -4.66 1.89
CA VAL A 108 -9.57 -5.19 2.47
C VAL A 108 -8.47 -4.13 2.47
N LEU A 109 -7.90 -3.86 3.65
CA LEU A 109 -6.69 -3.04 3.74
C LEU A 109 -5.56 -3.74 3.00
N SER A 110 -4.91 -3.03 2.07
CA SER A 110 -3.77 -3.55 1.34
C SER A 110 -2.59 -2.60 1.30
N SER A 111 -1.39 -3.16 1.43
CA SER A 111 -0.12 -2.44 1.51
C SER A 111 1.02 -3.36 1.07
N ASN A 112 2.26 -2.88 1.16
CA ASN A 112 3.48 -3.66 1.00
C ASN A 112 4.32 -3.59 2.27
N LEU A 113 5.02 -4.68 2.61
CA LEU A 113 5.95 -4.74 3.75
C LEU A 113 7.03 -3.65 3.70
N ILE A 114 7.45 -3.30 2.48
CA ILE A 114 8.44 -2.25 2.22
C ILE A 114 7.81 -1.24 1.26
N PHE A 115 7.78 0.03 1.66
CA PHE A 115 7.09 1.06 0.87
C PHE A 115 7.89 1.59 -0.32
N VAL A 116 9.20 1.30 -0.37
CA VAL A 116 10.11 1.78 -1.41
C VAL A 116 9.99 0.93 -2.68
N GLN A 117 9.88 1.61 -3.82
CA GLN A 117 9.83 0.97 -5.14
C GLN A 117 11.19 0.41 -5.56
N SER A 118 11.17 -0.75 -6.20
CA SER A 118 12.26 -1.28 -7.01
C SER A 118 11.70 -1.87 -8.30
N ARG A 119 12.56 -2.10 -9.31
CA ARG A 119 12.15 -2.71 -10.57
C ARG A 119 11.43 -4.04 -10.34
N ASP A 120 12.01 -4.88 -9.49
CA ASP A 120 11.52 -6.20 -9.09
C ASP A 120 11.90 -6.49 -7.63
N SER A 121 11.46 -7.65 -7.12
CA SER A 121 11.67 -8.07 -5.73
C SER A 121 13.13 -8.27 -5.33
N THR A 122 14.06 -8.40 -6.28
CA THR A 122 15.49 -8.57 -5.97
C THR A 122 16.17 -7.23 -5.68
N GLY A 123 15.57 -6.12 -6.13
CA GLY A 123 16.10 -4.76 -5.97
C GLY A 123 15.82 -4.10 -4.62
N VAL A 124 15.16 -4.80 -3.68
CA VAL A 124 14.81 -4.26 -2.36
C VAL A 124 15.52 -5.01 -1.24
N SER A 125 16.02 -4.28 -0.25
CA SER A 125 16.59 -4.87 0.97
C SER A 125 15.51 -5.06 2.03
N PHE A 126 15.41 -6.27 2.58
CA PHE A 126 14.51 -6.58 3.69
C PHE A 126 14.77 -5.77 4.95
N ASP A 127 15.97 -5.20 5.14
CA ASP A 127 16.26 -4.33 6.27
C ASP A 127 15.40 -3.05 6.28
N LEU A 128 14.90 -2.62 5.12
CA LEU A 128 13.98 -1.48 5.01
C LEU A 128 12.63 -1.75 5.68
N ALA A 129 12.24 -3.01 5.86
CA ALA A 129 11.00 -3.37 6.55
C ALA A 129 10.98 -2.81 7.99
N LYS A 130 12.13 -2.76 8.67
CA LYS A 130 12.25 -2.21 10.03
C LYS A 130 11.85 -0.74 10.09
N GLN A 131 12.14 0.02 9.04
CA GLN A 131 11.80 1.44 8.94
C GLN A 131 10.34 1.65 8.52
N CYS A 132 9.75 0.70 7.79
CA CYS A 132 8.33 0.72 7.41
C CYS A 132 7.42 0.28 8.57
N TRP A 133 7.93 -0.55 9.49
CA TRP A 133 7.17 -1.20 10.55
C TRP A 133 6.32 -0.27 11.43
N PRO A 134 6.79 0.93 11.86
CA PRO A 134 5.96 1.83 12.66
C PRO A 134 4.64 2.22 11.99
N VAL A 135 4.60 2.28 10.65
CA VAL A 135 3.38 2.54 9.89
C VAL A 135 2.48 1.30 9.88
N HIS A 136 3.05 0.10 9.75
CA HIS A 136 2.30 -1.15 9.85
C HIS A 136 1.68 -1.34 11.24
N GLU A 137 2.40 -1.01 12.31
CA GLU A 137 1.87 -1.03 13.68
C GLU A 137 0.69 -0.07 13.84
N ALA A 138 0.79 1.14 13.28
CA ALA A 138 -0.31 2.09 13.27
C ALA A 138 -1.54 1.55 12.52
N LEU A 139 -1.35 0.90 11.36
CA LEU A 139 -2.42 0.29 10.59
C LEU A 139 -3.04 -0.92 11.33
N LEU A 140 -2.23 -1.82 11.88
CA LEU A 140 -2.64 -3.00 12.66
C LEU A 140 -3.30 -2.63 14.00
N SER A 141 -3.07 -1.42 14.52
CA SER A 141 -3.81 -0.94 15.69
C SER A 141 -5.30 -0.67 15.38
N ILE A 142 -5.64 -0.54 14.10
CA ILE A 142 -6.99 -0.24 13.59
C ILE A 142 -7.63 -1.49 12.97
N VAL A 143 -6.89 -2.20 12.13
CA VAL A 143 -7.31 -3.44 11.46
C VAL A 143 -7.03 -4.63 12.39
N LYS A 144 -8.04 -5.47 12.69
CA LYS A 144 -7.99 -6.49 13.74
C LYS A 144 -8.40 -7.86 13.25
#